data_AF-A0A137QUC1-F1
#
_entry.id   AF-A0A137QUC1-F1
#
_cell.length_a   1.000
_cell.length_b   1.000
_cell.length_c   1.000
_cell.angle_alpha   90.00
_cell.angle_beta   90.00
_cell.angle_gamma   90.00
#
_symmetry.space_group_name_H-M   'P 1'
#
loop_
_entity.id
_entity.type
_entity.pdbx_description
1 polymer ?
#
loop_
_entity_poly.entity_id
_entity_poly.type
_entity_poly.pdbx_seq_one_letter_code
_entity_poly.pdbx_strand_id
1 'polypeptide(L)'
;MPASGPFLNSIRVDNSERIDSWRKVVQNTHFATGSSSSSGSVQSYPSLLTPYQTAHPLPDYSTMSPNERFYPRPPPSYHTLPGYERQSENVPLLSNADSERYPKPAQNTTSTPVFVAKYSLSIILILIVVLALETYYIYATKDRQKHDGEEHERQRGMIQWGSLQKDKEPCISYGTARYQAYLEYIPSSWDAYTACKETPMNIHGREVLPTECRHIGSEMVGIWIIDFDEPSCKPWWRDTKDHGCTSRQSGIHRYEAHLEGYLEPNEYKVYWAEMCNTTPQAMFGHTYKSPTECAYWPKIGVYGFWDVPDEHCR
;
A
#
# COMPACT_ATOMS: atom_id res chain seq x y z
N MET A 1 -30.53 -56.87 7.25
CA MET A 1 -30.03 -55.56 7.73
C MET A 1 -28.77 -55.23 6.96
N PRO A 2 -28.84 -54.39 5.91
CA PRO A 2 -27.69 -54.06 5.09
C PRO A 2 -27.25 -52.61 5.32
N ALA A 3 -25.94 -52.37 5.35
CA ALA A 3 -25.36 -51.06 5.05
C ALA A 3 -23.95 -51.27 4.47
N SER A 4 -23.95 -51.55 3.18
CA SER A 4 -22.85 -51.40 2.23
C SER A 4 -22.51 -49.91 2.08
N GLY A 5 -21.27 -49.51 2.37
CA GLY A 5 -20.71 -48.21 2.01
C GLY A 5 -19.64 -48.37 0.93
N PRO A 6 -19.76 -47.74 -0.26
CA PRO A 6 -18.72 -47.79 -1.28
C PRO A 6 -17.91 -46.48 -1.41
N PHE A 7 -16.64 -46.68 -1.79
CA PHE A 7 -15.80 -45.89 -2.70
C PHE A 7 -15.54 -44.39 -2.41
N LEU A 8 -14.31 -44.13 -1.96
CA LEU A 8 -13.57 -42.88 -2.17
C LEU A 8 -13.19 -42.77 -3.66
N ASN A 9 -13.76 -41.81 -4.38
CA ASN A 9 -13.26 -41.36 -5.66
C ASN A 9 -12.37 -40.13 -5.46
N SER A 10 -11.07 -40.33 -5.67
CA SER A 10 -10.05 -39.30 -5.85
C SER A 10 -10.24 -38.67 -7.24
N ILE A 11 -10.78 -37.46 -7.31
CA ILE A 11 -10.76 -36.67 -8.54
C ILE A 11 -9.39 -36.01 -8.65
N ARG A 12 -8.56 -36.59 -9.52
CA ARG A 12 -7.36 -36.00 -10.09
C ARG A 12 -7.82 -35.08 -11.22
N VAL A 13 -7.73 -33.76 -11.03
CA VAL A 13 -7.96 -32.81 -12.12
C VAL A 13 -6.63 -32.64 -12.85
N ASP A 14 -6.51 -33.29 -14.01
CA ASP A 14 -5.48 -33.01 -15.00
C ASP A 14 -5.64 -31.56 -15.49
N ASN A 15 -4.59 -30.77 -15.30
CA ASN A 15 -4.54 -29.37 -15.69
C ASN A 15 -3.59 -29.21 -16.89
N SER A 16 -3.88 -29.94 -17.98
CA SER A 16 -3.09 -29.90 -19.21
C SER A 16 -3.94 -29.48 -20.41
N GLU A 17 -4.52 -28.28 -20.39
CA GLU A 17 -5.14 -27.68 -21.57
C GLU A 17 -5.36 -26.17 -21.41
N ARG A 18 -4.27 -25.39 -21.39
CA ARG A 18 -4.33 -23.94 -21.68
C ARG A 18 -2.97 -23.30 -21.95
N ILE A 19 -2.22 -23.88 -22.89
CA ILE A 19 -1.11 -23.20 -23.56
C ILE A 19 -1.35 -23.34 -25.05
N ASP A 20 -2.05 -22.38 -25.65
CA ASP A 20 -2.02 -22.12 -27.09
C ASP A 20 -2.87 -20.88 -27.41
N SER A 21 -2.31 -19.67 -27.24
CA SER A 21 -2.87 -18.48 -27.91
C SER A 21 -1.93 -17.26 -27.97
N TRP A 22 -0.60 -17.38 -28.04
CA TRP A 22 0.25 -16.21 -28.36
C TRP A 22 1.54 -16.59 -29.10
N ARG A 23 1.41 -17.13 -30.32
CA ARG A 23 2.50 -17.14 -31.30
C ARG A 23 1.98 -17.11 -32.74
N LYS A 24 1.55 -15.94 -33.20
CA LYS A 24 1.33 -15.64 -34.63
C LYS A 24 1.74 -14.20 -34.94
N VAL A 25 3.04 -13.93 -34.94
CA VAL A 25 3.67 -12.93 -35.84
C VAL A 25 5.08 -13.46 -36.14
N VAL A 26 5.50 -13.29 -37.39
CA VAL A 26 6.79 -13.69 -37.98
C VAL A 26 6.83 -15.12 -38.53
N GLN A 27 6.35 -15.26 -39.77
CA GLN A 27 7.01 -16.08 -40.80
C GLN A 27 6.43 -15.69 -42.15
N ASN A 28 7.18 -14.89 -42.91
CA ASN A 28 6.94 -14.72 -44.33
C ASN A 28 8.26 -14.35 -45.02
N THR A 29 9.04 -15.37 -45.40
CA THR A 29 10.00 -15.32 -46.51
C THR A 29 10.40 -16.76 -46.87
N HIS A 30 9.72 -17.32 -47.88
CA HIS A 30 10.31 -18.35 -48.73
C HIS A 30 11.27 -17.67 -49.72
N PHE A 31 12.44 -18.24 -49.98
CA PHE A 31 12.90 -18.48 -51.36
C PHE A 31 14.11 -19.43 -51.43
N ALA A 32 13.91 -20.46 -52.25
CA ALA A 32 14.84 -21.25 -53.08
C ALA A 32 16.12 -21.89 -52.50
N THR A 33 16.02 -23.22 -52.44
CA THR A 33 17.11 -24.19 -52.62
C THR A 33 17.75 -24.13 -54.01
N GLY A 34 19.08 -24.25 -54.08
CA GLY A 34 19.82 -24.53 -55.30
C GLY A 34 21.17 -25.16 -54.97
N SER A 35 21.32 -26.44 -55.29
CA SER A 35 22.51 -27.27 -55.13
C SER A 35 23.41 -27.24 -56.36
N SER A 36 24.73 -27.11 -56.20
CA SER A 36 25.71 -27.76 -57.08
C SER A 36 27.12 -27.80 -56.47
N SER A 37 27.72 -28.96 -56.62
CA SER A 37 29.10 -29.35 -56.31
C SER A 37 30.11 -28.77 -57.29
N SER A 38 31.31 -28.39 -56.84
CA SER A 38 32.57 -28.73 -57.53
C SER A 38 33.80 -28.36 -56.70
N SER A 39 34.85 -29.12 -56.98
CA SER A 39 36.16 -29.24 -56.36
C SER A 39 37.15 -28.12 -56.68
N GLY A 40 38.03 -27.82 -55.72
CA GLY A 40 39.45 -27.55 -55.93
C GLY A 40 39.85 -26.11 -56.30
N SER A 41 40.57 -25.43 -55.39
CA SER A 41 41.91 -24.85 -55.62
C SER A 41 42.30 -23.90 -54.49
N VAL A 42 43.59 -23.92 -54.18
CA VAL A 42 44.29 -23.13 -53.18
C VAL A 42 44.32 -21.67 -53.59
N GLN A 43 43.73 -20.77 -52.79
CA GLN A 43 44.04 -19.34 -52.83
C GLN A 43 44.05 -18.74 -51.41
N SER A 44 45.19 -18.12 -51.13
CA SER A 44 45.54 -17.28 -49.99
C SER A 44 44.56 -16.13 -49.76
N TYR A 45 44.08 -15.99 -48.51
CA TYR A 45 43.30 -14.84 -48.08
C TYR A 45 44.19 -13.71 -47.53
N PRO A 46 44.00 -12.46 -47.95
CA PRO A 46 44.58 -11.28 -47.33
C PRO A 46 43.79 -10.89 -46.07
N SER A 47 44.52 -10.35 -45.09
CA SER A 47 44.04 -9.77 -43.84
C SER A 47 43.02 -8.66 -44.11
N LEU A 48 41.74 -8.90 -43.76
CA LEU A 48 40.71 -7.86 -43.73
C LEU A 48 40.56 -7.37 -42.28
N LEU A 49 41.21 -6.24 -42.02
CA LEU A 49 40.90 -5.34 -40.92
C LEU A 49 39.48 -4.79 -41.12
N THR A 50 38.59 -5.10 -40.19
CA THR A 50 37.29 -4.42 -40.08
C THR A 50 37.48 -3.01 -39.50
N PRO A 51 36.86 -1.97 -40.07
CA PRO A 51 36.92 -0.63 -39.52
C PRO A 51 36.12 -0.55 -38.22
N TYR A 52 36.75 0.05 -37.21
CA TYR A 52 36.13 0.48 -35.96
C TYR A 52 34.83 1.25 -36.23
N GLN A 53 33.73 0.79 -35.66
CA GLN A 53 32.51 1.59 -35.54
C GLN A 53 32.81 2.82 -34.68
N THR A 54 32.52 3.98 -35.27
CA THR A 54 32.57 5.30 -34.67
C THR A 54 31.73 5.31 -33.39
N ALA A 55 32.38 5.55 -32.25
CA ALA A 55 31.70 5.83 -31.00
C ALA A 55 30.80 7.06 -31.17
N HIS A 56 29.53 6.95 -30.80
CA HIS A 56 28.68 8.11 -30.62
C HIS A 56 29.30 9.00 -29.52
N PRO A 57 29.44 10.32 -29.75
CA PRO A 57 29.92 11.21 -28.71
C PRO A 57 28.94 11.21 -27.53
N LEU A 58 29.49 11.00 -26.33
CA LEU A 58 28.78 11.22 -25.07
C LEU A 58 28.28 12.67 -25.04
N PRO A 59 27.09 12.93 -24.47
CA PRO A 59 26.59 14.29 -24.32
C PRO A 59 27.58 15.13 -23.50
N ASP A 60 27.96 16.27 -24.06
CA ASP A 60 28.84 17.24 -23.42
C ASP A 60 28.10 17.95 -22.28
N TYR A 61 28.37 17.52 -21.04
CA TYR A 61 27.79 18.06 -19.82
C TYR A 61 28.22 19.52 -19.52
N SER A 62 29.06 20.12 -20.37
CA SER A 62 29.60 21.47 -20.17
C SER A 62 28.62 22.59 -20.55
N THR A 63 27.43 22.28 -21.05
CA THR A 63 26.44 23.28 -21.51
C THR A 63 25.17 23.36 -20.67
N MET A 64 25.03 22.58 -19.59
CA MET A 64 23.86 22.69 -18.70
C MET A 64 23.98 23.91 -17.78
N SER A 65 22.96 24.76 -17.83
CA SER A 65 22.82 25.98 -17.03
C SER A 65 22.90 25.69 -15.51
N PRO A 66 23.54 26.56 -14.70
CA PRO A 66 23.68 26.37 -13.25
C PRO A 66 22.36 26.21 -12.47
N ASN A 67 21.21 26.54 -13.06
CA ASN A 67 19.90 26.54 -12.40
C ASN A 67 19.10 25.22 -12.50
N GLU A 68 19.61 24.17 -13.18
CA GLU A 68 18.91 22.87 -13.27
C GLU A 68 19.53 21.76 -12.42
N ARG A 69 20.54 22.05 -11.59
CA ARG A 69 20.94 21.13 -10.52
C ARG A 69 19.92 21.20 -9.38
N PHE A 70 18.81 20.48 -9.54
CA PHE A 70 18.01 20.05 -8.40
C PHE A 70 18.82 19.05 -7.59
N TYR A 71 19.76 19.56 -6.78
CA TYR A 71 20.10 18.85 -5.55
C TYR A 71 18.84 18.90 -4.67
N PRO A 72 18.32 17.76 -4.16
CA PRO A 72 17.40 17.83 -3.05
C PRO A 72 18.08 18.66 -1.95
N ARG A 73 17.36 19.65 -1.42
CA ARG A 73 17.86 20.42 -0.26
C ARG A 73 18.30 19.42 0.81
N PRO A 74 19.45 19.62 1.47
CA PRO A 74 19.77 18.82 2.64
C PRO A 74 18.60 18.94 3.63
N PRO A 75 18.14 17.82 4.23
CA PRO A 75 17.14 17.90 5.27
C PRO A 75 17.65 18.81 6.40
N PRO A 76 16.78 19.60 7.04
CA PRO A 76 17.18 20.42 8.16
C PRO A 76 17.87 19.54 9.22
N SER A 77 19.08 19.94 9.59
CA SER A 77 19.84 19.33 10.68
C SER A 77 18.99 19.34 11.94
N TYR A 78 18.52 18.16 12.38
CA TYR A 78 17.83 18.00 13.65
C TYR A 78 18.87 18.02 14.77
N HIS A 79 19.35 19.21 15.10
CA HIS A 79 19.91 19.43 16.43
C HIS A 79 18.79 19.21 17.45
N THR A 80 19.07 18.28 18.36
CA THR A 80 18.25 17.90 19.50
C THR A 80 17.98 19.14 20.36
N LEU A 81 16.72 19.58 20.41
CA LEU A 81 16.27 20.52 21.45
C LEU A 81 15.83 19.72 22.69
N PRO A 82 16.31 20.08 23.89
CA PRO A 82 15.81 19.50 25.12
C PRO A 82 14.53 20.22 25.56
N GLY A 83 13.53 19.44 25.95
CA GLY A 83 12.51 19.78 26.96
C GLY A 83 11.61 21.00 26.68
N TYR A 84 10.36 20.73 26.30
CA TYR A 84 9.26 21.54 26.84
C TYR A 84 8.03 20.68 27.11
N GLU A 85 7.48 20.90 28.31
CA GLU A 85 6.43 20.15 28.99
C GLU A 85 5.18 19.89 28.16
N ARG A 86 4.74 18.63 28.20
CA ARG A 86 3.40 18.20 27.84
C ARG A 86 2.42 18.77 28.89
N GLN A 87 1.81 19.92 28.61
CA GLN A 87 0.59 20.33 29.30
C GLN A 87 -0.54 19.38 28.88
N SER A 88 -0.89 18.51 29.82
CA SER A 88 -2.09 17.68 29.82
C SER A 88 -3.31 18.59 29.96
N GLU A 89 -3.91 19.00 28.86
CA GLU A 89 -5.27 19.54 28.89
C GLU A 89 -6.26 18.40 29.17
N ASN A 90 -6.76 18.43 30.40
CA ASN A 90 -7.87 17.65 30.90
C ASN A 90 -9.10 17.87 29.99
N VAL A 91 -9.51 16.83 29.28
CA VAL A 91 -10.87 16.74 28.71
C VAL A 91 -11.81 16.36 29.86
N PRO A 92 -12.79 17.17 30.24
CA PRO A 92 -13.75 16.78 31.25
C PRO A 92 -14.66 15.67 30.69
N LEU A 93 -14.62 14.53 31.38
CA LEU A 93 -15.64 13.49 31.34
C LEU A 93 -17.00 14.12 31.69
N LEU A 94 -17.92 14.14 30.72
CA LEU A 94 -19.34 14.41 30.98
C LEU A 94 -19.92 13.18 31.68
N SER A 95 -19.88 13.22 33.01
CA SER A 95 -20.55 12.30 33.91
C SER A 95 -22.05 12.56 33.93
N ASN A 96 -22.82 11.50 33.69
CA ASN A 96 -24.22 11.41 34.08
C ASN A 96 -24.34 11.53 35.61
N ALA A 97 -25.16 12.47 36.10
CA ALA A 97 -25.95 12.37 37.34
C ALA A 97 -26.70 13.68 37.59
N ASP A 98 -28.03 13.59 37.71
CA ASP A 98 -28.97 14.49 38.42
C ASP A 98 -30.37 14.04 37.93
N SER A 99 -31.09 13.10 38.54
CA SER A 99 -31.48 12.90 39.94
C SER A 99 -32.10 14.13 40.61
N GLU A 100 -33.44 14.12 40.62
CA GLU A 100 -34.31 14.73 41.62
C GLU A 100 -34.32 16.25 41.78
N ARG A 101 -35.32 16.88 41.14
CA ARG A 101 -36.16 17.87 41.85
C ARG A 101 -37.53 18.04 41.21
N TYR A 102 -38.50 17.26 41.69
CA TYR A 102 -39.92 17.55 41.51
C TYR A 102 -40.33 18.75 42.39
N PRO A 103 -40.96 19.80 41.84
CA PRO A 103 -41.70 20.77 42.64
C PRO A 103 -43.07 20.19 43.03
N LYS A 104 -43.43 20.30 44.32
CA LYS A 104 -44.80 20.09 44.82
C LYS A 104 -45.79 20.99 44.06
N PRO A 105 -46.97 20.48 43.64
CA PRO A 105 -48.01 21.32 43.08
C PRO A 105 -48.79 22.05 44.18
N ALA A 106 -49.05 23.34 43.95
CA ALA A 106 -50.02 24.12 44.70
C ALA A 106 -51.44 23.62 44.35
N GLN A 107 -52.20 23.31 45.39
CA GLN A 107 -53.64 23.12 45.31
C GLN A 107 -54.28 24.47 44.96
N ASN A 108 -54.99 24.54 43.82
CA ASN A 108 -56.07 25.49 43.62
C ASN A 108 -57.22 24.79 42.90
N THR A 109 -58.21 24.45 43.71
CA THR A 109 -59.61 24.23 43.40
C THR A 109 -60.14 25.24 42.39
N THR A 110 -60.50 24.77 41.19
CA THR A 110 -61.59 25.35 40.41
C THR A 110 -62.35 24.22 39.71
N SER A 111 -63.57 24.01 40.16
CA SER A 111 -64.57 23.07 39.65
C SER A 111 -64.76 23.22 38.13
N THR A 112 -64.38 22.19 37.37
CA THR A 112 -64.85 21.99 36.00
C THR A 112 -66.08 21.08 36.01
N PRO A 113 -67.10 21.37 35.19
CA PRO A 113 -68.33 20.61 35.15
C PRO A 113 -68.06 19.19 34.62
N VAL A 114 -68.70 18.22 35.26
CA VAL A 114 -68.77 16.81 34.86
C VAL A 114 -69.51 16.72 33.52
N PHE A 115 -68.81 17.01 32.42
CA PHE A 115 -69.23 16.57 31.10
C PHE A 115 -68.91 15.07 31.02
N VAL A 116 -69.91 14.27 31.38
CA VAL A 116 -69.96 12.84 31.11
C VAL A 116 -69.85 12.66 29.59
N ALA A 117 -68.61 12.52 29.12
CA ALA A 117 -68.31 12.30 27.73
C ALA A 117 -68.91 10.95 27.34
N LYS A 118 -70.10 10.99 26.73
CA LYS A 118 -70.57 9.95 25.82
C LYS A 118 -69.61 9.96 24.64
N TYR A 119 -68.40 9.43 24.81
CA TYR A 119 -67.54 9.08 23.69
C TYR A 119 -68.37 8.15 22.83
N SER A 120 -68.82 8.65 21.68
CA SER A 120 -69.53 7.82 20.73
C SER A 120 -68.60 6.66 20.38
N LEU A 121 -69.13 5.44 20.34
CA LEU A 121 -68.37 4.25 19.93
C LEU A 121 -67.56 4.49 18.63
N SER A 122 -68.02 5.44 17.81
CA SER A 122 -67.30 6.00 16.66
C SER A 122 -65.89 6.52 17.00
N ILE A 123 -65.69 7.34 18.03
CA ILE A 123 -64.37 7.86 18.40
C ILE A 123 -63.43 6.73 18.82
N ILE A 124 -63.93 5.76 19.59
CA ILE A 124 -63.14 4.60 20.02
C ILE A 124 -62.75 3.74 18.80
N LEU A 125 -63.68 3.53 17.87
CA LEU A 125 -63.43 2.77 16.64
C LEU A 125 -62.40 3.48 15.74
N ILE A 126 -62.47 4.80 15.63
CA ILE A 126 -61.47 5.61 14.92
C ILE A 126 -60.09 5.44 15.56
N LEU A 127 -59.98 5.52 16.89
CA LEU A 127 -58.70 5.34 17.59
C LEU A 127 -58.12 3.93 17.38
N ILE A 128 -58.96 2.89 17.41
CA ILE A 128 -58.52 1.52 17.13
C ILE A 128 -57.97 1.40 15.70
N VAL A 129 -58.66 1.98 14.71
CA VAL A 129 -58.19 1.98 13.32
C VAL A 129 -56.87 2.74 13.18
N VAL A 130 -56.73 3.90 13.82
CA VAL A 130 -55.47 4.68 13.77
C VAL A 130 -54.32 3.90 14.40
N LEU A 131 -54.51 3.27 15.57
CA LEU A 131 -53.47 2.46 16.20
C LEU A 131 -53.11 1.21 15.36
N ALA A 132 -54.09 0.57 14.72
CA ALA A 132 -53.86 -0.54 13.82
C ALA A 132 -53.04 -0.11 12.58
N LEU A 133 -53.31 1.07 12.02
CA LEU A 133 -52.55 1.61 10.90
C LEU A 133 -51.12 2.00 11.29
N GLU A 134 -50.92 2.64 12.44
CA GLU A 134 -49.59 2.98 12.97
C GLU A 134 -48.75 1.73 13.22
N THR A 135 -49.32 0.72 13.89
CA THR A 135 -48.62 -0.54 14.16
C THR A 135 -48.28 -1.30 12.88
N TYR A 136 -49.20 -1.30 11.89
CA TYR A 136 -48.92 -1.86 10.56
C TYR A 136 -47.78 -1.11 9.84
N TYR A 137 -47.76 0.22 9.88
CA TYR A 137 -46.71 1.03 9.25
C TYR A 137 -45.34 0.78 9.90
N ILE A 138 -45.27 0.73 11.24
CA ILE A 138 -44.04 0.40 11.98
C ILE A 138 -43.57 -1.02 11.66
N TYR A 139 -44.49 -1.99 11.57
CA TYR A 139 -44.14 -3.36 11.22
C TYR A 139 -43.57 -3.46 9.80
N ALA A 140 -44.25 -2.86 8.83
CA ALA A 140 -43.83 -2.89 7.43
C ALA A 140 -42.48 -2.19 7.20
N THR A 141 -42.22 -1.07 7.87
CA THR A 141 -40.93 -0.37 7.79
C THR A 141 -39.80 -1.18 8.42
N LYS A 142 -40.04 -1.84 9.55
CA LYS A 142 -39.06 -2.71 10.20
C LYS A 142 -38.73 -3.96 9.37
N ASP A 143 -39.74 -4.59 8.76
CA ASP A 143 -39.55 -5.75 7.88
C ASP A 143 -38.71 -5.39 6.66
N ARG A 144 -39.00 -4.22 6.05
CA ARG A 144 -38.20 -3.68 4.95
C ARG A 144 -36.75 -3.41 5.36
N GLN A 145 -36.52 -2.73 6.48
CA GLN A 145 -35.16 -2.48 6.99
C GLN A 145 -34.39 -3.78 7.26
N LYS A 146 -35.08 -4.80 7.78
CA LYS A 146 -34.48 -6.11 8.02
C LYS A 146 -34.08 -6.78 6.71
N HIS A 147 -34.97 -6.80 5.72
CA HIS A 147 -34.68 -7.37 4.41
C HIS A 147 -33.52 -6.63 3.71
N ASP A 148 -33.56 -5.30 3.70
CA ASP A 148 -32.51 -4.46 3.11
C ASP A 148 -31.16 -4.69 3.82
N GLY A 149 -31.16 -4.85 5.15
CA GLY A 149 -29.97 -5.18 5.92
C GLY A 149 -29.41 -6.58 5.62
N GLU A 150 -30.27 -7.60 5.54
CA GLU A 150 -29.84 -8.96 5.17
C GLU A 150 -29.28 -9.02 3.74
N GLU A 151 -29.87 -8.28 2.81
CA GLU A 151 -29.37 -8.18 1.44
C GLU A 151 -28.03 -7.44 1.39
N HIS A 152 -27.88 -6.36 2.15
CA HIS A 152 -26.64 -5.60 2.26
C HIS A 152 -25.49 -6.49 2.80
N GLU A 153 -25.73 -7.28 3.84
CA GLU A 153 -24.73 -8.21 4.37
C GLU A 153 -24.37 -9.33 3.38
N ARG A 154 -25.36 -9.87 2.64
CA ARG A 154 -25.10 -10.84 1.57
C ARG A 154 -24.24 -10.23 0.46
N GLN A 155 -24.59 -9.02 0.03
CA GLN A 155 -23.86 -8.26 -0.97
C GLN A 155 -22.42 -7.97 -0.52
N ARG A 156 -22.24 -7.55 0.73
CA ARG A 156 -20.92 -7.35 1.34
C ARG A 156 -20.09 -8.61 1.31
N GLY A 157 -20.69 -9.76 1.61
CA GLY A 157 -20.03 -11.07 1.57
C GLY A 157 -19.63 -11.55 0.17
N MET A 158 -20.14 -10.93 -0.90
CA MET A 158 -19.71 -11.22 -2.27
C MET A 158 -18.47 -10.42 -2.68
N ILE A 159 -18.26 -9.26 -2.06
CA ILE A 159 -17.12 -8.38 -2.36
C ILE A 159 -15.86 -9.04 -1.82
N GLN A 160 -14.89 -9.23 -2.70
CA GLN A 160 -13.61 -9.83 -2.33
C GLN A 160 -12.47 -9.18 -3.10
N TRP A 161 -11.29 -9.22 -2.48
CA TRP A 161 -10.08 -8.88 -3.18
C TRP A 161 -9.68 -10.00 -4.13
N GLY A 162 -9.24 -9.62 -5.32
CA GLY A 162 -8.56 -10.51 -6.24
C GLY A 162 -7.17 -10.91 -5.73
N SER A 163 -6.33 -11.43 -6.63
CA SER A 163 -4.97 -11.84 -6.26
C SER A 163 -4.12 -10.64 -5.81
N LEU A 164 -3.44 -10.78 -4.66
CA LEU A 164 -2.47 -9.80 -4.19
C LEU A 164 -1.26 -9.78 -5.13
N GLN A 165 -0.95 -8.60 -5.67
CA GLN A 165 0.17 -8.38 -6.56
C GLN A 165 1.22 -7.48 -5.89
N LYS A 166 2.48 -7.86 -6.03
CA LYS A 166 3.61 -6.97 -5.75
C LYS A 166 3.85 -6.10 -6.98
N ASP A 167 4.11 -4.81 -6.76
CA ASP A 167 4.63 -3.95 -7.83
C ASP A 167 5.98 -4.49 -8.33
N LYS A 168 6.39 -4.07 -9.52
CA LYS A 168 7.71 -4.43 -10.08
C LYS A 168 8.84 -4.05 -9.11
N GLU A 169 8.69 -2.93 -8.42
CA GLU A 169 9.56 -2.45 -7.36
C GLU A 169 8.73 -2.32 -6.07
N PRO A 170 8.52 -3.41 -5.33
CA PRO A 170 7.60 -3.40 -4.19
C PRO A 170 8.21 -2.66 -3.00
N CYS A 171 9.54 -2.67 -2.83
CA CYS A 171 10.19 -2.07 -1.68
C CYS A 171 10.34 -0.55 -1.84
N ILE A 172 9.59 0.21 -1.05
CA ILE A 172 9.56 1.67 -1.11
C ILE A 172 10.43 2.34 -0.04
N SER A 173 10.68 1.66 1.08
CA SER A 173 11.58 2.09 2.16
C SER A 173 12.01 0.89 3.01
N TYR A 174 12.92 1.08 3.97
CA TYR A 174 13.46 0.00 4.80
C TYR A 174 12.34 -0.74 5.55
N GLY A 175 12.25 -2.05 5.31
CA GLY A 175 11.23 -2.92 5.88
C GLY A 175 9.81 -2.66 5.38
N THR A 176 9.63 -1.87 4.32
CA THR A 176 8.31 -1.46 3.82
C THR A 176 8.10 -1.83 2.36
N ALA A 177 7.01 -2.52 2.08
CA ALA A 177 6.60 -2.95 0.74
C ALA A 177 5.24 -2.39 0.34
N ARG A 178 5.05 -2.19 -0.96
CA ARG A 178 3.81 -1.79 -1.60
C ARG A 178 3.19 -2.97 -2.35
N TYR A 179 1.90 -3.17 -2.09
CA TYR A 179 1.06 -4.18 -2.74
C TYR A 179 -0.16 -3.55 -3.36
N GLN A 180 -0.75 -4.23 -4.33
CA GLN A 180 -2.03 -3.87 -4.91
C GLN A 180 -2.90 -5.09 -5.21
N ALA A 181 -4.20 -4.90 -5.20
CA ALA A 181 -5.18 -5.91 -5.58
C ALA A 181 -6.44 -5.22 -6.13
N TYR A 182 -7.09 -5.86 -7.10
CA TYR A 182 -8.34 -5.40 -7.66
C TYR A 182 -9.50 -5.84 -6.77
N LEU A 183 -10.48 -4.98 -6.57
CA LEU A 183 -11.72 -5.30 -5.86
C LEU A 183 -12.71 -5.92 -6.85
N GLU A 184 -13.14 -7.14 -6.57
CA GLU A 184 -13.98 -7.94 -7.45
C GLU A 184 -15.42 -8.03 -6.92
N TYR A 185 -16.37 -8.34 -7.82
CA TYR A 185 -17.77 -8.63 -7.50
C TYR A 185 -18.55 -7.52 -6.77
N ILE A 186 -18.20 -6.26 -7.04
CA ILE A 186 -18.89 -5.10 -6.47
C ILE A 186 -20.33 -5.03 -7.03
N PRO A 187 -21.37 -5.10 -6.19
CA PRO A 187 -22.74 -4.91 -6.63
C PRO A 187 -22.95 -3.52 -7.22
N SER A 188 -23.78 -3.40 -8.25
CA SER A 188 -24.04 -2.10 -8.91
C SER A 188 -24.69 -1.05 -8.01
N SER A 189 -25.33 -1.47 -6.92
CA SER A 189 -25.92 -0.60 -5.89
C SER A 189 -24.90 -0.03 -4.90
N TRP A 190 -23.66 -0.52 -4.90
CA TRP A 190 -22.63 -0.14 -3.93
C TRP A 190 -21.66 0.90 -4.48
N ASP A 191 -21.23 1.80 -3.60
CA ASP A 191 -20.09 2.67 -3.90
C ASP A 191 -18.78 1.87 -3.81
N ALA A 192 -18.13 1.70 -4.95
CA ALA A 192 -16.88 0.95 -5.06
C ALA A 192 -15.78 1.50 -4.14
N TYR A 193 -15.75 2.82 -3.91
CA TYR A 193 -14.72 3.45 -3.08
C TYR A 193 -14.93 3.15 -1.60
N THR A 194 -16.18 3.20 -1.12
CA THR A 194 -16.55 2.76 0.22
C THR A 194 -16.27 1.28 0.42
N ALA A 195 -16.66 0.43 -0.54
CA ALA A 195 -16.34 -0.99 -0.49
C ALA A 195 -14.83 -1.26 -0.38
N CYS A 196 -14.01 -0.54 -1.15
CA CYS A 196 -12.55 -0.65 -1.08
C CYS A 196 -12.00 -0.32 0.31
N LYS A 197 -12.42 0.79 0.91
CA LYS A 197 -11.91 1.22 2.23
C LYS A 197 -12.35 0.33 3.39
N GLU A 198 -13.46 -0.38 3.24
CA GLU A 198 -14.06 -1.18 4.32
C GLU A 198 -13.82 -2.69 4.21
N THR A 199 -13.20 -3.14 3.11
CA THR A 199 -12.91 -4.56 2.88
C THR A 199 -11.47 -4.88 3.30
N PRO A 200 -11.25 -5.63 4.40
CA PRO A 200 -9.90 -6.02 4.80
C PRO A 200 -9.31 -7.09 3.87
N MET A 201 -7.99 -7.14 3.82
CA MET A 201 -7.20 -8.16 3.11
C MET A 201 -6.28 -8.85 4.11
N ASN A 202 -6.09 -10.16 3.99
CA ASN A 202 -5.09 -10.88 4.79
C ASN A 202 -3.72 -10.77 4.12
N ILE A 203 -2.79 -10.03 4.74
CA ILE A 203 -1.40 -9.90 4.29
C ILE A 203 -0.49 -10.35 5.44
N HIS A 204 0.37 -11.34 5.17
CA HIS A 204 1.24 -11.97 6.17
C HIS A 204 0.50 -12.46 7.44
N GLY A 205 -0.72 -12.97 7.29
CA GLY A 205 -1.52 -13.47 8.40
C GLY A 205 -2.25 -12.39 9.20
N ARG A 206 -2.22 -11.13 8.78
CA ARG A 206 -2.93 -10.01 9.44
C ARG A 206 -3.98 -9.41 8.52
N GLU A 207 -5.15 -9.12 9.06
CA GLU A 207 -6.18 -8.36 8.34
C GLU A 207 -5.82 -6.87 8.32
N VAL A 208 -5.65 -6.32 7.14
CA VAL A 208 -5.28 -4.93 6.92
C VAL A 208 -6.20 -4.27 5.90
N LEU A 209 -6.66 -3.06 6.21
CA LEU A 209 -7.39 -2.21 5.27
C LEU A 209 -6.40 -1.59 4.28
N PRO A 210 -6.82 -1.31 3.03
CA PRO A 210 -5.97 -0.62 2.08
C PRO A 210 -5.60 0.77 2.60
N THR A 211 -4.34 1.14 2.38
CA THR A 211 -3.82 2.48 2.65
C THR A 211 -4.44 3.51 1.70
N GLU A 212 -4.63 3.11 0.45
CA GLU A 212 -5.22 3.94 -0.60
C GLU A 212 -6.15 3.11 -1.49
N CYS A 213 -7.19 3.75 -2.01
CA CYS A 213 -8.12 3.21 -2.98
C CYS A 213 -8.10 4.10 -4.22
N ARG A 214 -7.93 3.51 -5.42
CA ARG A 214 -7.95 4.27 -6.67
C ARG A 214 -8.67 3.54 -7.78
N HIS A 215 -9.22 4.30 -8.72
CA HIS A 215 -9.73 3.74 -9.97
C HIS A 215 -8.61 3.53 -10.99
N ILE A 216 -8.59 2.35 -11.62
CA ILE A 216 -7.80 2.06 -12.82
C ILE A 216 -8.80 1.65 -13.91
N GLY A 217 -9.10 2.56 -14.83
CA GLY A 217 -10.20 2.35 -15.78
C GLY A 217 -11.54 2.28 -15.06
N SER A 218 -12.28 1.19 -15.26
CA SER A 218 -13.55 0.90 -14.56
C SER A 218 -13.37 0.12 -13.27
N GLU A 219 -12.16 -0.32 -12.94
CA GLU A 219 -11.89 -1.20 -11.80
C GLU A 219 -11.42 -0.40 -10.59
N MET A 220 -11.77 -0.86 -9.40
CA MET A 220 -11.29 -0.32 -8.14
C MET A 220 -10.09 -1.13 -7.67
N VAL A 221 -9.02 -0.45 -7.28
CA VAL A 221 -7.77 -1.06 -6.81
C VAL A 221 -7.46 -0.56 -5.41
N GLY A 222 -7.26 -1.51 -4.50
CA GLY A 222 -6.68 -1.24 -3.18
C GLY A 222 -5.17 -1.26 -3.26
N ILE A 223 -4.52 -0.36 -2.53
CA ILE A 223 -3.07 -0.29 -2.38
C ILE A 223 -2.75 -0.39 -0.90
N TRP A 224 -1.81 -1.25 -0.54
CA TRP A 224 -1.32 -1.42 0.83
C TRP A 224 0.14 -1.04 0.92
N ILE A 225 0.48 -0.23 1.92
CA ILE A 225 1.85 0.03 2.36
C ILE A 225 2.06 -0.77 3.64
N ILE A 226 2.89 -1.82 3.56
CA ILE A 226 3.10 -2.80 4.62
C ILE A 226 4.51 -2.64 5.16
N ASP A 227 4.63 -2.30 6.45
CA ASP A 227 5.89 -2.03 7.16
C ASP A 227 6.28 -3.15 8.16
N PHE A 228 5.57 -4.28 8.10
CA PHE A 228 5.79 -5.43 8.96
C PHE A 228 6.05 -6.69 8.14
N ASP A 229 6.86 -7.59 8.68
CA ASP A 229 7.13 -8.92 8.10
C ASP A 229 7.58 -8.88 6.61
N GLU A 230 8.29 -7.81 6.21
CA GLU A 230 8.91 -7.63 4.89
C GLU A 230 10.44 -7.83 4.91
N PRO A 231 10.95 -9.06 5.05
CA PRO A 231 12.38 -9.31 5.07
C PRO A 231 13.06 -8.97 3.74
N SER A 232 12.35 -9.07 2.61
CA SER A 232 12.90 -8.74 1.29
C SER A 232 13.16 -7.24 1.09
N CYS A 233 12.56 -6.38 1.91
CA CYS A 233 12.75 -4.93 1.85
C CYS A 233 13.73 -4.42 2.92
N LYS A 234 14.60 -5.29 3.44
CA LYS A 234 15.60 -4.94 4.45
C LYS A 234 17.01 -5.11 3.88
N PRO A 235 17.48 -4.14 3.07
CA PRO A 235 18.89 -4.10 2.69
C PRO A 235 19.79 -3.88 3.91
N TRP A 236 21.08 -4.00 3.69
CA TRP A 236 22.09 -3.79 4.73
C TRP A 236 23.27 -3.00 4.19
N TRP A 237 23.96 -2.30 5.08
CA TRP A 237 25.18 -1.59 4.72
C TRP A 237 26.38 -2.53 4.78
N ARG A 238 27.18 -2.55 3.71
CA ARG A 238 28.42 -3.29 3.59
C ARG A 238 29.61 -2.36 3.82
N ASP A 239 30.62 -2.91 4.50
CA ASP A 239 31.98 -2.38 4.65
C ASP A 239 32.03 -0.89 4.97
N THR A 240 31.79 -0.54 6.24
CA THR A 240 31.94 0.85 6.71
C THR A 240 33.38 1.30 6.57
N LYS A 241 33.61 2.24 5.64
CA LYS A 241 34.90 2.85 5.36
C LYS A 241 35.03 4.15 6.13
N ASP A 242 36.15 4.25 6.84
CA ASP A 242 36.58 5.44 7.55
C ASP A 242 37.32 6.40 6.59
N HIS A 243 36.88 7.66 6.53
CA HIS A 243 37.52 8.73 5.76
C HIS A 243 38.30 9.72 6.63
N GLY A 244 38.31 9.55 7.95
CA GLY A 244 38.95 10.45 8.89
C GLY A 244 38.15 11.73 9.15
N CYS A 245 38.84 12.72 9.71
CA CYS A 245 38.28 14.03 9.99
C CYS A 245 37.97 14.81 8.70
N THR A 246 36.78 15.40 8.62
CA THR A 246 36.33 16.16 7.43
C THR A 246 37.19 17.39 7.16
N SER A 247 37.67 18.05 8.22
CA SER A 247 38.68 19.12 8.15
C SER A 247 39.42 19.21 9.49
N ARG A 248 40.51 19.99 9.54
CA ARG A 248 41.22 20.25 10.80
C ARG A 248 40.31 21.03 11.75
N GLN A 249 40.18 20.55 12.99
CA GLN A 249 39.40 21.18 14.04
C GLN A 249 37.89 21.23 13.79
N SER A 250 37.36 20.37 12.89
CA SER A 250 35.91 20.29 12.66
C SER A 250 35.17 19.65 13.83
N GLY A 251 35.84 18.77 14.57
CA GLY A 251 35.20 17.86 15.50
C GLY A 251 34.27 16.84 14.83
N ILE A 252 34.41 16.62 13.51
CA ILE A 252 33.55 15.74 12.70
C ILE A 252 34.40 14.73 11.95
N HIS A 253 34.04 13.46 12.11
CA HIS A 253 34.64 12.29 11.47
C HIS A 253 33.65 11.70 10.45
N ARG A 254 34.09 11.43 9.22
CA ARG A 254 33.22 10.92 8.15
C ARG A 254 33.40 9.43 7.89
N TYR A 255 32.27 8.73 7.78
CA TYR A 255 32.20 7.33 7.38
C TYR A 255 31.35 7.16 6.12
N GLU A 256 31.63 6.11 5.34
CA GLU A 256 30.90 5.73 4.14
C GLU A 256 30.54 4.24 4.19
N ALA A 257 29.39 3.84 3.66
CA ALA A 257 29.06 2.42 3.46
C ALA A 257 28.20 2.21 2.20
N HIS A 258 28.36 1.05 1.56
CA HIS A 258 27.59 0.67 0.37
C HIS A 258 26.30 -0.05 0.77
N LEU A 259 25.16 0.31 0.19
CA LEU A 259 23.88 -0.34 0.45
C LEU A 259 23.71 -1.58 -0.43
N GLU A 260 23.67 -2.74 0.19
CA GLU A 260 23.56 -4.05 -0.48
C GLU A 260 22.17 -4.66 -0.28
N GLY A 261 21.80 -5.58 -1.17
CA GLY A 261 20.55 -6.32 -1.07
C GLY A 261 19.29 -5.56 -1.51
N TYR A 262 19.46 -4.33 -2.03
CA TYR A 262 18.37 -3.56 -2.64
C TYR A 262 18.54 -3.36 -4.15
N LEU A 263 19.73 -3.00 -4.62
CA LEU A 263 20.01 -2.73 -6.04
C LEU A 263 20.94 -3.77 -6.62
N GLU A 264 20.57 -4.33 -7.77
CA GLU A 264 21.51 -5.09 -8.59
C GLU A 264 22.38 -4.14 -9.44
N PRO A 265 23.62 -4.55 -9.81
CA PRO A 265 24.47 -3.74 -10.67
C PRO A 265 23.77 -3.37 -11.99
N ASN A 266 23.80 -2.08 -12.34
CA ASN A 266 23.13 -1.49 -13.51
C ASN A 266 21.60 -1.46 -13.45
N GLU A 267 20.99 -1.74 -12.31
CA GLU A 267 19.57 -1.50 -12.08
C GLU A 267 19.34 -0.11 -11.50
N TYR A 268 18.35 0.62 -12.02
CA TYR A 268 17.84 1.83 -11.39
C TYR A 268 16.52 1.50 -10.71
N LYS A 269 16.40 1.80 -9.41
CA LYS A 269 15.13 1.73 -8.68
C LYS A 269 14.68 3.13 -8.28
N VAL A 270 13.39 3.40 -8.42
CA VAL A 270 12.82 4.73 -8.19
C VAL A 270 12.99 5.17 -6.73
N TYR A 271 12.90 4.24 -5.79
CA TYR A 271 12.92 4.50 -4.35
C TYR A 271 14.31 4.39 -3.70
N TRP A 272 15.40 4.45 -4.49
CA TRP A 272 16.77 4.31 -3.96
C TRP A 272 17.09 5.32 -2.86
N ALA A 273 16.63 6.57 -3.00
CA ALA A 273 16.92 7.62 -2.05
C ALA A 273 16.19 7.40 -0.72
N GLU A 274 14.92 6.99 -0.80
CA GLU A 274 14.12 6.68 0.39
C GLU A 274 14.67 5.46 1.12
N MET A 275 15.06 4.42 0.37
CA MET A 275 15.71 3.25 0.92
C MET A 275 17.02 3.60 1.64
N CYS A 276 17.85 4.45 1.02
CA CYS A 276 19.08 4.95 1.64
C CYS A 276 18.82 5.70 2.95
N ASN A 277 17.85 6.61 2.95
CA ASN A 277 17.52 7.44 4.11
C ASN A 277 16.92 6.66 5.27
N THR A 278 16.25 5.54 5.01
CA THR A 278 15.51 4.79 6.02
C THR A 278 16.22 3.53 6.51
N THR A 279 17.30 3.11 5.83
CA THR A 279 18.06 1.92 6.23
C THR A 279 18.98 2.25 7.42
N PRO A 280 18.76 1.64 8.60
CA PRO A 280 19.58 1.91 9.76
C PRO A 280 20.98 1.30 9.63
N GLN A 281 21.98 1.96 10.21
CA GLN A 281 23.34 1.43 10.32
C GLN A 281 23.77 1.30 11.78
N ALA A 282 24.27 0.13 12.14
CA ALA A 282 24.89 -0.10 13.43
C ALA A 282 26.42 0.06 13.31
N MET A 283 26.98 1.05 13.99
CA MET A 283 28.43 1.29 14.05
C MET A 283 28.83 1.90 15.39
N PHE A 284 30.01 1.54 15.90
CA PHE A 284 30.54 2.03 17.19
C PHE A 284 29.63 1.80 18.40
N GLY A 285 28.83 0.73 18.40
CA GLY A 285 27.86 0.47 19.47
C GLY A 285 26.62 1.36 19.44
N HIS A 286 26.45 2.18 18.40
CA HIS A 286 25.31 3.05 18.17
C HIS A 286 24.55 2.63 16.91
N THR A 287 23.23 2.79 16.94
CA THR A 287 22.38 2.58 15.76
C THR A 287 21.95 3.94 15.22
N TYR A 288 22.44 4.27 14.03
CA TYR A 288 22.05 5.45 13.28
C TYR A 288 20.83 5.12 12.45
N LYS A 289 19.76 5.91 12.59
CA LYS A 289 18.50 5.68 11.86
C LYS A 289 18.61 5.97 10.36
N SER A 290 19.50 6.88 10.00
CA SER A 290 19.74 7.33 8.63
C SER A 290 21.21 7.76 8.47
N PRO A 291 21.75 7.75 7.25
CA PRO A 291 22.94 8.52 6.91
C PRO A 291 22.69 10.03 7.01
N THR A 292 23.76 10.80 7.13
CA THR A 292 23.78 12.26 6.96
C THR A 292 23.54 12.63 5.49
N GLU A 293 24.11 11.86 4.57
CA GLU A 293 24.00 12.10 3.13
C GLU A 293 23.90 10.78 2.37
N CYS A 294 23.12 10.78 1.28
CA CYS A 294 22.93 9.65 0.37
C CYS A 294 23.44 9.99 -1.02
N ALA A 295 24.16 9.07 -1.64
CA ALA A 295 24.62 9.20 -3.02
C ALA A 295 24.25 7.96 -3.84
N TYR A 296 23.98 8.18 -5.12
CA TYR A 296 23.73 7.12 -6.10
C TYR A 296 24.67 7.26 -7.28
N TRP A 297 25.36 6.16 -7.61
CA TRP A 297 26.20 6.06 -8.79
C TRP A 297 25.72 4.88 -9.65
N PRO A 298 25.29 5.10 -10.92
CA PRO A 298 24.62 4.08 -11.73
C PRO A 298 25.33 2.73 -11.90
N LYS A 299 26.66 2.69 -11.79
CA LYS A 299 27.47 1.47 -11.94
C LYS A 299 27.90 0.85 -10.62
N ILE A 300 27.79 1.61 -9.52
CA ILE A 300 28.40 1.25 -8.24
C ILE A 300 27.32 0.97 -7.19
N GLY A 301 26.18 1.67 -7.25
CA GLY A 301 25.05 1.46 -6.36
C GLY A 301 24.75 2.69 -5.50
N VAL A 302 24.21 2.45 -4.31
CA VAL A 302 23.78 3.47 -3.35
C VAL A 302 24.71 3.48 -2.16
N TYR A 303 25.11 4.67 -1.73
CA TYR A 303 26.02 4.85 -0.61
C TYR A 303 25.43 5.82 0.41
N GLY A 304 25.63 5.48 1.67
CA GLY A 304 25.34 6.34 2.81
C GLY A 304 26.64 6.93 3.35
N PHE A 305 26.55 8.17 3.81
CA PHE A 305 27.63 8.88 4.50
C PHE A 305 27.16 9.32 5.87
N TRP A 306 28.01 9.16 6.87
CA TRP A 306 27.74 9.60 8.24
C TRP A 306 28.83 10.54 8.70
N ASP A 307 28.43 11.75 9.07
CA ASP A 307 29.29 12.74 9.73
C ASP A 307 29.04 12.64 11.23
N VAL A 308 29.98 12.03 11.96
CA VAL A 308 29.87 11.70 13.38
C VAL A 308 30.75 12.64 14.19
N PRO A 309 30.25 13.25 15.28
CA PRO A 309 31.08 14.01 16.19
C PRO A 309 32.21 13.18 16.80
N ASP A 310 33.44 13.67 16.70
CA ASP A 310 34.64 13.01 17.25
C ASP A 310 35.59 14.06 17.83
N GLU A 311 35.96 13.87 19.11
CA GLU A 311 36.87 14.78 19.82
C GLU A 311 38.28 14.76 19.25
N HIS A 312 38.71 13.66 18.63
CA HIS A 312 40.02 13.56 17.99
C HIS A 312 40.13 14.44 16.74
N CYS A 313 39.00 14.93 16.21
CA CYS A 313 38.94 15.83 15.06
C CYS A 313 38.89 17.32 15.44
N ARG A 314 39.02 17.66 16.73
CA ARG A 314 39.05 19.05 17.23
C ARG A 314 40.43 19.70 17.23
#